data_AF-A0A381ZW66-F1
#
_entry.id   AF-A0A381ZW66-F1
#
_cell.length_a   1.000
_cell.length_b   1.000
_cell.length_c   1.000
_cell.angle_alpha   90.00
_cell.angle_beta   90.00
_cell.angle_gamma   90.00
#
_symmetry.space_group_name_H-M   'P 1'
#
loop_
_entity.id
_entity.type
_entity.pdbx_description
1 polymer ?
#
loop_
_entity_poly.entity_id
_entity_poly.type
_entity_poly.pdbx_seq_one_letter_code
_entity_poly.pdbx_strand_id
1 'polypeptide(L)' 'MEKLESTPVVILTAEGQDTDRQTALTLGANDFLTKPFSPKKLLARIKEILDEV' A
#
# COMPACT_ATOMS: atom_id res chain seq x y z
N MET A 1 -0.21 -21.43 -9.73
CA MET A 1 0.39 -20.15 -9.32
C MET A 1 -0.75 -19.19 -9.05
N GLU A 2 -1.56 -19.47 -8.02
CA GLU A 2 -2.96 -18.97 -7.92
C GLU A 2 -3.22 -18.21 -6.61
N LYS A 3 -2.19 -18.03 -5.76
CA LYS A 3 -2.35 -17.53 -4.39
C LYS A 3 -2.01 -16.05 -4.18
N LEU A 4 -1.49 -15.36 -5.20
CA LEU A 4 -1.03 -13.98 -5.08
C LEU A 4 -2.05 -12.96 -5.60
N GLU A 5 -2.98 -13.35 -6.46
CA GLU A 5 -3.89 -12.40 -7.12
C GLU A 5 -4.81 -11.66 -6.14
N SER A 6 -5.17 -12.29 -5.02
CA SER A 6 -6.03 -11.68 -3.98
C SER A 6 -5.24 -11.16 -2.78
N THR A 7 -3.91 -11.23 -2.77
CA THR A 7 -3.12 -10.74 -1.64
C THR A 7 -2.97 -9.22 -1.74
N PRO A 8 -3.47 -8.43 -0.77
CA PRO A 8 -3.32 -6.99 -0.83
C PRO A 8 -1.85 -6.55 -0.73
N VAL A 9 -1.47 -5.53 -1.50
CA VAL A 9 -0.11 -5.02 -1.61
C VAL A 9 -0.04 -3.57 -1.16
N VAL A 10 0.83 -3.30 -0.19
CA VAL A 10 1.15 -1.94 0.29
C VAL A 10 2.62 -1.63 0.02
N ILE A 11 2.89 -0.52 -0.65
CA ILE A 11 4.25 -0.08 -0.96
C ILE A 11 4.76 0.87 0.13
N LEU A 12 5.97 0.62 0.64
CA LEU A 12 6.63 1.42 1.69
C LEU A 12 7.97 1.97 1.22
N THR A 13 8.05 3.27 0.99
CA THR A 13 9.23 3.91 0.37
C THR A 13 9.68 5.18 1.11
N ALA A 14 10.96 5.53 1.02
CA ALA A 14 11.45 6.83 1.48
C ALA A 14 11.28 7.92 0.40
N GLU A 15 11.11 7.52 -0.86
CA GLU A 15 10.88 8.39 -2.01
C GLU A 15 9.38 8.48 -2.28
N GLY A 16 8.83 9.67 -2.16
CA GLY A 16 7.39 9.91 -2.10
C GLY A 16 6.88 10.83 -3.19
N GLN A 17 7.44 10.77 -4.40
CA GLN A 17 6.97 11.61 -5.48
C GLN A 17 5.54 11.22 -5.84
N ASP A 18 4.71 12.21 -6.18
CA ASP A 18 3.31 11.96 -6.56
C ASP A 18 3.20 11.02 -7.76
N THR A 19 4.19 11.07 -8.65
CA THR A 19 4.32 10.16 -9.81
C THR A 19 4.46 8.71 -9.39
N ASP A 20 5.30 8.41 -8.40
CA ASP A 20 5.54 7.03 -7.93
C ASP A 20 4.29 6.44 -7.30
N ARG A 21 3.58 7.27 -6.52
CA ARG A 21 2.30 6.89 -5.92
C ARG A 21 1.26 6.59 -7.00
N GLN A 22 1.12 7.45 -8.00
CA GLN A 22 0.17 7.26 -9.09
C GLN A 22 0.46 5.98 -9.87
N THR A 23 1.73 5.72 -10.18
CA THR A 23 2.17 4.51 -10.88
C THR A 23 1.88 3.26 -10.06
N ALA A 24 2.23 3.25 -8.77
CA ALA A 24 1.98 2.12 -7.88
C ALA A 24 0.50 1.70 -7.84
N LEU A 25 -0.39 2.68 -7.65
CA LEU A 25 -1.83 2.43 -7.59
C LEU A 25 -2.37 1.94 -8.94
N THR A 26 -1.86 2.50 -10.05
CA THR A 26 -2.25 2.07 -11.41
C THR A 26 -1.82 0.64 -11.71
N LEU A 27 -0.69 0.19 -11.17
CA LEU A 27 -0.18 -1.18 -11.33
C LEU A 27 -0.86 -2.20 -10.42
N GLY A 28 -1.82 -1.79 -9.59
CA GLY A 28 -2.61 -2.68 -8.73
C GLY A 28 -2.16 -2.75 -7.27
N ALA A 29 -1.32 -1.83 -6.79
CA ALA A 29 -1.10 -1.69 -5.36
C ALA A 29 -2.36 -1.15 -4.67
N ASN A 30 -2.67 -1.65 -3.48
CA ASN A 30 -3.79 -1.18 -2.67
C ASN A 30 -3.47 0.13 -1.96
N ASP A 31 -2.22 0.32 -1.53
CA ASP A 31 -1.80 1.57 -0.88
C ASP A 31 -0.30 1.84 -1.10
N PHE A 32 0.08 3.11 -0.91
CA PHE A 32 1.43 3.62 -1.03
C PHE A 32 1.71 4.56 0.14
N LEU A 33 2.69 4.23 0.97
CA LEU A 33 3.01 4.96 2.18
C LEU A 33 4.49 5.35 2.23
N THR A 34 4.73 6.64 2.42
CA THR A 34 6.06 7.20 2.53
C THR A 34 6.60 7.13 3.95
N LYS A 35 7.90 6.86 4.09
CA LYS A 35 8.65 6.91 5.33
C LYS A 35 9.13 8.35 5.58
N PRO A 36 9.22 8.79 6.85
CA PRO A 36 8.87 8.05 8.06
C PRO A 36 7.36 8.00 8.31
N PHE A 37 6.87 6.89 8.85
CA PHE A 37 5.49 6.73 9.30
C PHE A 37 5.45 6.18 10.73
N SER A 38 4.36 6.45 11.44
CA SER A 38 4.14 5.84 12.74
C SER A 38 3.58 4.41 12.58
N PRO A 39 3.92 3.48 13.50
CA PRO A 39 3.33 2.13 13.49
C PRO A 39 1.80 2.17 13.53
N LYS A 40 1.21 3.12 14.28
CA LYS A 40 -0.24 3.32 14.33
C LYS A 40 -0.85 3.66 12.97
N LYS A 41 -0.17 4.52 12.18
CA LYS A 41 -0.62 4.88 10.83
C LYS A 41 -0.60 3.67 9.90
N LEU A 42 0.47 2.87 9.93
CA LEU A 42 0.56 1.64 9.14
C LEU A 42 -0.54 0.64 9.52
N LEU A 43 -0.76 0.41 10.81
CA LEU A 43 -1.81 -0.50 11.28
C LEU A 43 -3.21 -0.06 10.86
N ALA A 44 -3.49 1.25 10.87
CA ALA A 44 -4.78 1.77 10.41
C ALA A 44 -5.01 1.49 8.92
N ARG A 45 -3.99 1.71 8.08
CA ARG A 45 -4.05 1.41 6.64
C ARG A 45 -4.23 -0.08 6.36
N ILE A 46 -3.50 -0.94 7.07
CA ILE A 46 -3.64 -2.39 6.90
C ILE A 46 -5.07 -2.83 7.24
N LYS A 47 -5.66 -2.30 8.33
CA LYS A 47 -7.06 -2.60 8.68
C LYS A 47 -8.03 -2.15 7.60
N GLU A 48 -7.91 -0.91 7.13
CA GLU A 48 -8.73 -0.36 6.04
C GLU A 48 -8.73 -1.27 4.81
N ILE A 49 -7.55 -1.76 4.40
CA ILE A 49 -7.40 -2.63 3.22
C ILE A 49 -7.96 -4.04 3.47
N LEU A 50 -7.80 -4.60 4.66
CA LEU A 50 -8.28 -5.95 4.97
C LEU A 50 -9.79 -5.98 5.25
N ASP A 51 -10.35 -4.88 5.75
CA ASP A 51 -11.79 -4.74 6.03
C ASP A 51 -12.59 -4.41 4.76
N GLU A 52 -11.95 -3.95 3.68
CA GLU A 52 -12.56 -3.72 2.35
C GLU A 52 -12.78 -5.00 1.52
N VAL A 53 -12.29 -6.17 1.96
CA VAL A 53 -12.32 -7.45 1.22
C VAL A 53 -13.36 -8.43 1.76
#